data_AF-A0A1B3SJK8-F1
#
_entry.id   AF-A0A1B3SJK8-F1
#
_cell.length_a   1.000
_cell.length_b   1.000
_cell.length_c   1.000
_cell.angle_alpha   90.00
_cell.angle_beta   90.00
_cell.angle_gamma   90.00
#
_symmetry.space_group_name_H-M   'P 1'
#
loop_
_entity.id
_entity.type
_entity.pdbx_description
1 polymer ?
#
loop_
_entity_poly.entity_id
_entity_poly.type
_entity_poly.pdbx_seq_one_letter_code
_entity_poly.pdbx_strand_id
1 'polypeptide(L)'
;MFLRNTGDIGYYLKRTSLIKYLDERNLRWKTRFLIKRLGKKINDTSVFISFKYWVLWRWIYKNFDFTEKFMITLRKNIKKLDLNISSREETFLNEMDELLFNSWRPLKEVPVKFELSKKEKVNLVQSNINIHKVTTINLEPKLKMKGQFDAYFSNQKIYLTDSNQVLKFEIRYKEIKQIVPKRYGVLVELHTGTYLFRGKNRLLTYVLIQRMVPELNLNIAEIDNLYDYFDFANNFLSRIN
;
A
#
# COMPACT_ATOMS: atom_id res chain seq x y z
N MET A 1 -10.39 5.43 -5.06
CA MET A 1 -9.80 6.38 -4.11
C MET A 1 -9.64 7.76 -4.72
N PHE A 2 -8.82 7.98 -5.76
CA PHE A 2 -8.68 9.31 -6.39
C PHE A 2 -9.73 9.62 -7.47
N LEU A 3 -10.44 8.59 -7.97
CA LEU A 3 -11.58 8.78 -8.85
C LEU A 3 -12.79 9.20 -8.01
N ARG A 4 -13.33 10.38 -8.26
CA ARG A 4 -14.57 10.86 -7.63
C ARG A 4 -15.74 10.58 -8.57
N ASN A 5 -16.75 9.87 -8.10
CA ASN A 5 -18.00 9.76 -8.82
C ASN A 5 -18.80 11.05 -8.59
N THR A 6 -19.00 11.83 -9.65
CA THR A 6 -19.94 12.94 -9.64
C THR A 6 -21.24 12.43 -10.22
N GLY A 7 -22.33 12.43 -9.46
CA GLY A 7 -23.66 12.06 -9.97
C GLY A 7 -24.22 13.01 -11.05
N ASP A 8 -23.41 13.93 -11.56
CA ASP A 8 -23.76 14.93 -12.57
C ASP A 8 -23.40 14.42 -13.97
N ILE A 9 -24.41 14.14 -14.80
CA ILE A 9 -24.26 13.74 -16.21
C ILE A 9 -23.58 14.85 -17.03
N GLY A 10 -23.83 16.12 -16.68
CA GLY A 10 -23.23 17.28 -17.33
C GLY A 10 -21.72 17.34 -17.15
N TYR A 11 -21.18 16.84 -16.04
CA TYR A 11 -19.73 16.68 -15.85
C TYR A 11 -19.12 15.76 -16.92
N TYR A 12 -19.74 14.60 -17.18
CA TYR A 12 -19.20 13.62 -18.13
C TYR A 12 -19.18 14.15 -19.57
N LEU A 13 -20.21 14.91 -19.96
CA LEU A 13 -20.27 15.60 -21.25
C LEU A 13 -19.27 16.75 -21.34
N LYS A 14 -19.13 17.57 -20.30
CA LYS A 14 -18.14 18.66 -20.28
C LYS A 14 -16.71 18.13 -20.27
N ARG A 15 -16.44 17.01 -19.58
CA ARG A 15 -15.12 16.39 -19.45
C ARG A 15 -14.43 16.17 -20.80
N THR A 16 -15.13 15.66 -21.81
CA THR A 16 -14.55 15.41 -23.15
C THR A 16 -14.01 16.71 -23.78
N SER A 17 -14.71 17.82 -23.60
CA SER A 17 -14.29 19.14 -24.07
C SER A 17 -13.09 19.72 -23.31
N LEU A 18 -12.80 19.24 -22.09
CA LEU A 18 -11.71 19.73 -21.25
C LEU A 18 -10.39 18.96 -21.48
N ILE A 19 -10.47 17.70 -21.91
CA ILE A 19 -9.31 16.83 -22.17
C ILE A 19 -8.31 17.47 -23.15
N LYS A 20 -8.81 18.19 -24.18
CA LYS A 20 -7.94 18.91 -25.12
C LYS A 20 -7.02 19.95 -24.47
N TYR A 21 -7.36 20.42 -23.28
CA TYR A 21 -6.58 21.43 -22.57
C TYR A 21 -5.66 20.87 -21.49
N LEU A 22 -6.07 19.79 -20.83
CA LEU A 22 -5.36 19.15 -19.73
C LEU A 22 -5.74 17.66 -19.68
N ASP A 23 -4.76 16.77 -19.69
CA ASP A 23 -4.95 15.32 -19.59
C ASP A 23 -3.78 14.67 -18.83
N GLU A 24 -3.79 13.34 -18.69
CA GLU A 24 -2.71 12.61 -18.02
C GLU A 24 -1.35 12.71 -18.74
N ARG A 25 -1.34 13.01 -20.04
CA ARG A 25 -0.12 13.02 -20.86
C ARG A 25 0.59 14.38 -20.78
N ASN A 26 -0.19 15.46 -20.73
CA ASN A 26 0.31 16.82 -20.73
C ASN A 26 0.41 17.43 -19.32
N LEU A 27 -0.08 16.74 -18.29
CA LEU A 27 -0.02 17.19 -16.89
C LEU A 27 1.39 17.59 -16.48
N ARG A 28 2.44 16.87 -16.94
CA ARG A 28 3.84 17.22 -16.63
C ARG A 28 4.23 18.62 -17.11
N TRP A 29 3.80 19.01 -18.31
CA TRP A 29 4.23 20.23 -19.00
C TRP A 29 3.40 21.47 -18.63
N LYS A 30 2.14 21.31 -18.24
CA LYS A 30 1.28 22.44 -17.87
C LYS A 30 1.72 23.01 -16.52
N THR A 31 1.95 24.31 -16.36
CA THR A 31 2.26 24.87 -15.03
C THR A 31 1.00 25.05 -14.17
N ARG A 32 1.13 25.19 -12.84
CA ARG A 32 0.00 25.52 -11.94
C ARG A 32 -0.76 26.76 -12.41
N PHE A 33 -0.03 27.75 -12.93
CA PHE A 33 -0.60 28.97 -13.49
C PHE A 33 -1.45 28.72 -14.74
N LEU A 34 -0.97 27.91 -15.68
CA LEU A 34 -1.74 27.54 -16.88
C LEU A 34 -3.02 26.78 -16.50
N ILE A 35 -2.94 25.87 -15.52
CA ILE A 35 -4.10 25.14 -15.01
C ILE A 35 -5.10 26.10 -14.36
N LYS A 36 -4.63 27.07 -13.56
CA LYS A 36 -5.50 28.11 -12.99
C LYS A 36 -6.19 28.96 -14.06
N ARG A 37 -5.49 29.28 -15.16
CA ARG A 37 -6.10 29.97 -16.33
C ARG A 37 -7.18 29.14 -17.01
N LEU A 38 -7.05 27.81 -17.06
CA LEU A 38 -8.11 26.93 -17.58
C LEU A 38 -9.37 26.99 -16.69
N GLY A 39 -9.20 27.01 -15.37
CA GLY A 39 -10.33 27.14 -14.43
C GLY A 39 -11.16 28.40 -14.69
N LYS A 40 -10.50 29.53 -14.98
CA LYS A 40 -11.19 30.78 -15.35
C LYS A 40 -12.02 30.66 -16.64
N LYS A 41 -11.66 29.77 -17.58
CA LYS A 41 -12.40 29.56 -18.84
C LYS A 41 -13.63 28.66 -18.67
N ILE A 42 -13.59 27.76 -17.70
CA ILE A 42 -14.64 26.74 -17.49
C ILE A 42 -15.83 27.33 -16.71
N ASN A 43 -15.59 28.41 -15.95
CA ASN A 43 -16.57 29.17 -15.17
C ASN A 43 -17.40 28.35 -14.14
N ASP A 44 -17.11 27.05 -14.01
CA ASP A 44 -17.73 26.10 -13.09
C ASP A 44 -16.63 25.43 -12.25
N THR A 45 -16.48 25.92 -11.02
CA THR A 45 -15.43 25.48 -10.09
C THR A 45 -15.59 24.01 -9.70
N SER A 46 -16.83 23.53 -9.52
CA SER A 46 -17.10 22.15 -9.10
C SER A 46 -16.74 21.15 -10.19
N VAL A 47 -17.16 21.43 -11.43
CA VAL A 47 -16.81 20.62 -12.61
C VAL A 47 -15.30 20.61 -12.81
N PHE A 48 -14.64 21.76 -12.69
CA PHE A 48 -13.19 21.82 -12.87
C PHE A 48 -12.42 21.07 -11.78
N ILE A 49 -12.85 21.16 -10.51
CA ILE A 49 -12.26 20.39 -9.41
C ILE A 49 -12.38 18.88 -9.69
N SER A 50 -13.57 18.41 -10.03
CA SER A 50 -13.83 16.99 -10.34
C SER A 50 -12.98 16.51 -11.53
N PHE A 51 -12.83 17.36 -12.54
CA PHE A 51 -11.99 17.08 -13.70
C PHE A 51 -10.50 16.93 -13.32
N LYS A 52 -9.99 17.79 -12.44
CA LYS A 52 -8.60 17.68 -11.94
C LYS A 52 -8.37 16.37 -11.17
N TYR A 53 -9.33 15.91 -10.36
CA TYR A 53 -9.25 14.58 -9.71
C TYR A 53 -9.22 13.46 -10.74
N TRP A 54 -10.07 13.53 -11.77
CA TRP A 54 -10.08 12.53 -12.83
C TRP A 54 -8.76 12.49 -13.61
N VAL A 55 -8.18 13.65 -13.96
CA VAL A 55 -6.86 13.73 -14.60
C VAL A 55 -5.78 13.12 -13.71
N LEU A 56 -5.79 13.43 -12.40
CA LEU A 56 -4.84 12.84 -11.45
C LEU A 56 -4.99 11.32 -11.38
N TRP A 57 -6.22 10.81 -11.26
CA TRP A 57 -6.47 9.37 -11.22
C TRP A 57 -6.00 8.66 -12.50
N ARG A 58 -6.31 9.21 -13.68
CA ARG A 58 -5.81 8.69 -14.97
C ARG A 58 -4.29 8.65 -15.01
N TRP A 59 -3.64 9.71 -14.52
CA TRP A 59 -2.19 9.77 -14.43
C TRP A 59 -1.63 8.71 -13.48
N ILE A 60 -2.22 8.53 -12.29
CA ILE A 60 -1.82 7.48 -11.35
C ILE A 60 -1.97 6.11 -12.01
N TYR A 61 -3.13 5.79 -12.56
CA TYR A 61 -3.41 4.48 -13.14
C TYR A 61 -2.43 4.13 -14.27
N LYS A 62 -2.06 5.10 -15.12
CA LYS A 62 -1.13 4.89 -16.23
C LYS A 62 0.34 4.82 -15.82
N ASN A 63 0.73 5.51 -14.75
CA ASN A 63 2.13 5.69 -14.36
C ASN A 63 2.44 5.07 -13.00
N PHE A 64 1.55 4.26 -12.45
CA PHE A 64 1.75 3.64 -11.13
C PHE A 64 3.01 2.79 -11.16
N ASP A 65 3.89 3.07 -10.21
CA ASP A 65 5.16 2.39 -10.06
C ASP A 65 5.55 2.43 -8.58
N PHE A 66 6.10 1.34 -8.06
CA PHE A 66 6.49 1.23 -6.66
C PHE A 66 7.88 1.87 -6.46
N THR A 67 7.95 3.18 -6.64
CA THR A 67 9.20 3.95 -6.51
C THR A 67 9.00 5.27 -5.77
N GLU A 68 10.06 5.76 -5.11
CA GLU A 68 10.05 7.10 -4.49
C GLU A 68 9.80 8.21 -5.52
N LYS A 69 10.34 8.04 -6.73
CA LYS A 69 10.15 8.97 -7.85
C LYS A 69 8.68 9.11 -8.19
N PHE A 70 7.93 8.01 -8.23
CA PHE A 70 6.48 8.03 -8.41
C PHE A 70 5.80 8.84 -7.29
N MET A 71 6.11 8.54 -6.02
CA MET A 71 5.51 9.22 -4.86
C MET A 71 5.80 10.72 -4.83
N ILE A 72 7.04 11.13 -5.10
CA ILE A 72 7.43 12.54 -5.22
C ILE A 72 6.64 13.22 -6.33
N THR A 73 6.50 12.57 -7.48
CA THR A 73 5.78 13.11 -8.64
C THR A 73 4.28 13.21 -8.36
N LEU A 74 3.70 12.22 -7.70
CA LEU A 74 2.30 12.22 -7.26
C LEU A 74 2.02 13.41 -6.32
N ARG A 75 2.83 13.59 -5.27
CA ARG A 75 2.70 14.72 -4.34
C ARG A 75 2.86 16.07 -5.06
N LYS A 76 3.79 16.19 -6.02
CA LYS A 76 3.94 17.38 -6.87
C LYS A 76 2.68 17.63 -7.72
N ASN A 77 2.11 16.58 -8.33
CA ASN A 77 0.90 16.68 -9.15
C ASN A 77 -0.32 17.09 -8.32
N ILE A 78 -0.48 16.57 -7.10
CA ILE A 78 -1.55 16.96 -6.18
C ILE A 78 -1.46 18.46 -5.86
N LYS A 79 -0.27 18.94 -5.44
CA LYS A 79 -0.04 20.37 -5.15
C LYS A 79 -0.26 21.26 -6.38
N LYS A 80 0.19 20.78 -7.54
CA LYS A 80 0.09 21.48 -8.82
C LYS A 80 -1.35 21.62 -9.31
N LEU A 81 -2.18 20.59 -9.08
CA LEU A 81 -3.60 20.60 -9.38
C LEU A 81 -4.43 21.28 -8.28
N ASP A 82 -3.83 21.69 -7.16
CA ASP A 82 -4.56 22.37 -6.08
C ASP A 82 -5.75 21.52 -5.61
N LEU A 83 -5.46 20.26 -5.23
CA LEU A 83 -6.43 19.27 -4.81
C LEU A 83 -6.34 19.04 -3.30
N ASN A 84 -7.49 18.93 -2.66
CA ASN A 84 -7.59 18.53 -1.26
C ASN A 84 -7.57 17.00 -1.16
N ILE A 85 -6.73 16.47 -0.29
CA ILE A 85 -6.60 15.03 -0.09
C ILE A 85 -7.57 14.61 1.02
N SER A 86 -8.33 13.55 0.79
CA SER A 86 -9.16 12.89 1.80
C SER A 86 -8.34 11.99 2.71
N SER A 87 -8.88 11.62 3.88
CA SER A 87 -8.22 10.70 4.82
C SER A 87 -7.83 9.36 4.18
N ARG A 88 -8.62 8.85 3.24
CA ARG A 88 -8.31 7.62 2.48
C ARG A 88 -7.10 7.81 1.56
N GLU A 89 -7.08 8.90 0.80
CA GLU A 89 -5.96 9.21 -0.10
C GLU A 89 -4.67 9.48 0.69
N GLU A 90 -4.76 10.13 1.84
CA GLU A 90 -3.62 10.33 2.75
C GLU A 90 -3.12 9.00 3.34
N THR A 91 -4.04 8.11 3.72
CA THR A 91 -3.70 6.76 4.18
C THR A 91 -2.90 6.00 3.13
N PHE A 92 -3.33 6.02 1.86
CA PHE A 92 -2.55 5.42 0.77
C PHE A 92 -1.15 6.02 0.64
N LEU A 93 -1.03 7.35 0.68
CA LEU A 93 0.27 8.00 0.57
C LEU A 93 1.21 7.57 1.70
N ASN A 94 0.69 7.46 2.92
CA ASN A 94 1.44 7.03 4.09
C ASN A 94 1.80 5.54 4.02
N GLU A 95 0.89 4.68 3.58
CA GLU A 95 1.15 3.24 3.39
C GLU A 95 2.23 3.01 2.33
N MET A 96 2.18 3.74 1.21
CA MET A 96 3.20 3.66 0.17
C MET A 96 4.57 4.12 0.66
N ASP A 97 4.63 5.26 1.35
CA ASP A 97 5.88 5.76 1.93
C ASP A 97 6.45 4.79 2.98
N GLU A 98 5.59 4.16 3.79
CA GLU A 98 6.01 3.17 4.79
C GLU A 98 6.60 1.92 4.11
N LEU A 99 6.00 1.43 3.03
CA LEU A 99 6.51 0.28 2.29
C LEU A 99 7.84 0.62 1.61
N LEU A 100 7.93 1.77 0.94
CA LEU A 100 9.16 2.24 0.29
C LEU A 100 10.28 2.42 1.33
N PHE A 101 10.02 3.18 2.39
CA PHE A 101 11.01 3.39 3.45
C PHE A 101 11.51 2.06 4.03
N ASN A 102 10.59 1.14 4.32
CA ASN A 102 10.98 -0.16 4.83
C ASN A 102 11.65 -1.05 3.79
N SER A 103 11.50 -0.84 2.48
CA SER A 103 12.14 -1.66 1.45
C SER A 103 13.64 -1.37 1.28
N TRP A 104 14.10 -0.15 1.59
CA TRP A 104 15.51 0.24 1.34
C TRP A 104 16.28 0.77 2.55
N ARG A 105 15.62 1.26 3.62
CA ARG A 105 16.32 1.93 4.75
C ARG A 105 17.42 1.06 5.36
N PRO A 106 18.54 1.62 5.84
CA PRO A 106 19.56 0.83 6.54
C PRO A 106 18.96 0.05 7.73
N LEU A 107 19.36 -1.23 7.88
CA LEU A 107 18.95 -2.05 9.01
C LEU A 107 19.68 -1.58 10.27
N LYS A 108 18.95 -0.97 11.20
CA LYS A 108 19.44 -0.57 12.52
C LYS A 108 18.97 -1.57 13.55
N GLU A 109 19.77 -1.82 14.57
CA GLU A 109 19.41 -2.71 15.66
C GLU A 109 18.29 -2.09 16.50
N VAL A 110 17.25 -2.88 16.77
CA VAL A 110 16.11 -2.49 17.60
C VAL A 110 16.28 -3.12 18.98
N PRO A 111 16.27 -2.34 20.08
CA PRO A 111 16.38 -2.89 21.41
C PRO A 111 15.14 -3.72 21.76
N VAL A 112 15.36 -4.88 22.37
CA VAL A 112 14.32 -5.81 22.80
C VAL A 112 14.55 -6.26 24.24
N LYS A 113 13.47 -6.61 24.95
CA LYS A 113 13.51 -7.08 26.34
C LYS A 113 13.67 -8.60 26.48
N PHE A 114 13.43 -9.34 25.40
CA PHE A 114 13.58 -10.80 25.39
C PHE A 114 14.98 -11.21 24.97
N GLU A 115 15.41 -12.40 25.39
CA GLU A 115 16.74 -12.92 25.10
C GLU A 115 16.90 -13.27 23.62
N LEU A 116 18.00 -12.82 23.04
CA LEU A 116 18.42 -13.14 21.68
C LEU A 116 19.62 -14.09 21.72
N SER A 117 19.77 -14.89 20.67
CA SER A 117 21.00 -15.66 20.50
C SER A 117 22.21 -14.74 20.25
N LYS A 118 23.43 -15.17 20.62
CA LYS A 118 24.65 -14.33 20.69
C LYS A 118 25.02 -13.52 19.43
N LYS A 119 24.46 -13.87 18.25
CA LYS A 119 24.69 -13.19 16.96
C LYS A 119 23.40 -12.73 16.27
N GLU A 120 22.29 -12.87 16.95
CA GLU A 120 20.99 -12.52 16.42
C GLU A 120 20.65 -11.08 16.76
N LYS A 121 20.14 -10.36 15.77
CA LYS A 121 19.80 -8.96 15.88
C LYS A 121 18.43 -8.73 15.29
N VAL A 122 17.59 -8.00 16.02
CA VAL A 122 16.31 -7.52 15.51
C VAL A 122 16.54 -6.21 14.79
N ASN A 123 16.00 -6.08 13.57
CA ASN A 123 16.21 -4.90 12.75
C ASN A 123 14.93 -4.20 12.31
N LEU A 124 13.83 -4.94 12.23
CA LEU A 124 12.56 -4.42 11.77
C LEU A 124 11.46 -4.81 12.77
N VAL A 125 10.48 -3.95 12.92
CA VAL A 125 9.33 -4.17 13.80
C VAL A 125 8.07 -3.77 13.06
N GLN A 126 7.01 -4.55 13.29
CA GLN A 126 5.66 -4.22 12.87
C GLN A 126 4.74 -4.45 14.06
N SER A 127 4.07 -3.39 14.52
CA SER A 127 3.20 -3.46 15.69
C SER A 127 1.74 -3.75 15.33
N ASN A 128 0.97 -4.23 16.31
CA ASN A 128 -0.48 -4.39 16.23
C ASN A 128 -0.96 -5.30 15.07
N ILE A 129 -0.24 -6.39 14.81
CA ILE A 129 -0.60 -7.35 13.76
C ILE A 129 -1.60 -8.36 14.32
N ASN A 130 -2.75 -8.49 13.66
CA ASN A 130 -3.66 -9.59 13.93
C ASN A 130 -3.23 -10.83 13.14
N ILE A 131 -2.99 -11.93 13.85
CA ILE A 131 -2.57 -13.20 13.24
C ILE A 131 -3.72 -14.20 13.33
N HIS A 132 -4.00 -14.86 12.21
CA HIS A 132 -4.99 -15.93 12.13
C HIS A 132 -4.30 -17.20 11.64
N LYS A 133 -4.60 -18.35 12.25
CA LYS A 133 -4.26 -19.66 11.67
C LYS A 133 -5.31 -20.00 10.62
N VAL A 134 -4.87 -20.34 9.42
CA VAL A 134 -5.74 -20.88 8.38
C VAL A 134 -5.92 -22.37 8.66
N THR A 135 -7.16 -22.80 8.78
CA THR A 135 -7.55 -24.20 9.01
C THR A 135 -8.58 -24.60 7.98
N THR A 136 -8.47 -25.80 7.43
CA THR A 136 -9.49 -26.32 6.50
C THR A 136 -10.55 -27.05 7.30
N ILE A 137 -11.81 -26.64 7.17
CA ILE A 137 -12.97 -27.35 7.73
C ILE A 137 -13.94 -27.57 6.58
N ASN A 138 -14.28 -28.83 6.28
CA ASN A 138 -15.14 -29.22 5.16
C ASN A 138 -14.65 -28.68 3.79
N LEU A 139 -13.34 -28.81 3.52
CA LEU A 139 -12.68 -28.30 2.31
C LEU A 139 -12.68 -26.76 2.15
N GLU A 140 -13.25 -26.01 3.09
CA GLU A 140 -13.23 -24.56 3.09
C GLU A 140 -12.17 -23.98 4.04
N PRO A 141 -11.40 -22.97 3.60
CA PRO A 141 -10.45 -22.29 4.47
C PRO A 141 -11.18 -21.42 5.50
N LYS A 142 -11.07 -21.77 6.78
CA LYS A 142 -11.53 -20.98 7.91
C LYS A 142 -10.37 -20.31 8.62
N LEU A 143 -10.60 -19.07 9.06
CA LEU A 143 -9.63 -18.27 9.79
C LEU A 143 -9.91 -18.37 11.29
N LYS A 144 -8.97 -18.92 12.07
CA LYS A 144 -9.01 -18.90 13.53
C LYS A 144 -8.06 -17.83 14.06
N MET A 145 -8.60 -16.77 14.68
CA MET A 145 -7.78 -15.73 15.28
C MET A 145 -6.88 -16.33 16.37
N LYS A 146 -5.57 -16.08 16.25
CA LYS A 146 -4.57 -16.49 17.24
C LYS A 146 -4.35 -15.40 18.28
N GLY A 147 -4.46 -14.14 17.87
CA GLY A 147 -4.28 -12.98 18.74
C GLY A 147 -3.79 -11.76 17.95
N GLN A 148 -3.52 -10.70 18.69
CA GLN A 148 -2.83 -9.50 18.21
C GLN A 148 -1.42 -9.47 18.80
N PHE A 149 -0.42 -9.14 17.98
CA PHE A 149 0.98 -9.24 18.33
C PHE A 149 1.79 -8.06 17.79
N ASP A 150 2.91 -7.78 18.44
CA ASP A 150 4.01 -7.04 17.83
C ASP A 150 5.00 -8.05 17.25
N ALA A 151 5.37 -7.88 15.97
CA ALA A 151 6.32 -8.73 15.28
C ALA A 151 7.69 -8.07 15.18
N TYR A 152 8.70 -8.74 15.70
CA TYR A 152 10.10 -8.34 15.67
C TYR A 152 10.86 -9.26 14.72
N PHE A 153 11.42 -8.70 13.66
CA PHE A 153 12.09 -9.44 12.61
C PHE A 153 13.60 -9.39 12.86
N SER A 154 14.18 -10.55 13.18
CA SER A 154 15.61 -10.74 13.32
C SER A 154 16.25 -11.26 12.05
N ASN A 155 17.57 -11.35 11.99
CA ASN A 155 18.27 -12.02 10.89
C ASN A 155 18.04 -13.55 10.81
N GLN A 156 17.22 -14.15 11.70
CA GLN A 156 16.97 -15.61 11.71
C GLN A 156 15.49 -15.99 11.77
N LYS A 157 14.65 -15.17 12.42
CA LYS A 157 13.26 -15.50 12.71
C LYS A 157 12.40 -14.27 12.97
N ILE A 158 11.10 -14.49 13.04
CA ILE A 158 10.11 -13.51 13.49
C ILE A 158 9.72 -13.88 14.92
N TYR A 159 9.92 -12.96 15.85
CA TYR A 159 9.40 -13.06 17.21
C TYR A 159 8.06 -12.35 17.29
N LEU A 160 7.06 -13.01 17.89
CA LEU A 160 5.74 -12.44 18.13
C LEU A 160 5.54 -12.27 19.62
N THR A 161 5.35 -11.02 20.04
CA THR A 161 5.20 -10.67 21.45
C THR A 161 3.87 -9.99 21.71
N ASP A 162 3.51 -9.88 22.99
CA ASP A 162 2.52 -8.90 23.43
C ASP A 162 3.15 -7.49 23.57
N SER A 163 2.34 -6.52 24.00
CA SER A 163 2.75 -5.13 24.21
C SER A 163 3.83 -4.93 25.29
N ASN A 164 4.02 -5.92 26.17
CA ASN A 164 5.07 -5.91 27.19
C ASN A 164 6.37 -6.56 26.70
N GLN A 165 6.43 -6.94 25.42
CA GLN A 165 7.51 -7.72 24.80
C GLN A 165 7.69 -9.11 25.41
N VAL A 166 6.62 -9.69 25.98
CA VAL A 166 6.65 -11.09 26.40
C VAL A 166 6.42 -11.97 25.18
N LEU A 167 7.38 -12.85 24.91
CA LEU A 167 7.36 -13.75 23.76
C LEU A 167 6.17 -14.73 23.84
N LYS A 168 5.43 -14.86 22.72
CA LYS A 168 4.29 -15.78 22.59
C LYS A 168 4.49 -16.82 21.50
N PHE A 169 5.15 -16.46 20.41
CA PHE A 169 5.38 -17.36 19.28
C PHE A 169 6.63 -16.96 18.50
N GLU A 170 7.26 -17.92 17.84
CA GLU A 170 8.41 -17.70 16.96
C GLU A 170 8.16 -18.35 15.60
N ILE A 171 8.63 -17.72 14.52
CA ILE A 171 8.62 -18.29 13.17
C ILE A 171 10.03 -18.22 12.62
N ARG A 172 10.68 -19.37 12.47
CA ARG A 172 12.01 -19.44 11.86
C ARG A 172 11.88 -19.26 10.36
N TYR A 173 12.79 -18.50 9.74
CA TYR A 173 12.74 -18.27 8.30
C TYR A 173 12.91 -19.55 7.49
N LYS A 174 13.72 -20.49 8.00
CA LYS A 174 13.88 -21.83 7.40
C LYS A 174 12.59 -22.64 7.35
N GLU A 175 11.57 -22.27 8.13
CA GLU A 175 10.29 -22.96 8.12
C GLU A 175 9.30 -22.39 7.10
N ILE A 176 9.60 -21.22 6.53
CA ILE A 176 8.75 -20.53 5.57
C ILE A 176 8.91 -21.21 4.21
N LYS A 177 7.81 -21.78 3.71
CA LYS A 177 7.72 -22.33 2.35
C LYS A 177 7.43 -21.24 1.33
N GLN A 178 6.46 -20.39 1.64
CA GLN A 178 5.94 -19.41 0.70
C GLN A 178 5.32 -18.23 1.43
N ILE A 179 5.40 -17.06 0.80
CA ILE A 179 4.71 -15.84 1.22
C ILE A 179 3.77 -15.41 0.10
N VAL A 180 2.48 -15.27 0.40
CA VAL A 180 1.46 -14.91 -0.58
C VAL A 180 0.74 -13.63 -0.17
N PRO A 181 0.90 -12.51 -0.92
CA PRO A 181 0.19 -11.28 -0.63
C PRO A 181 -1.28 -11.41 -1.02
N LYS A 182 -2.19 -11.09 -0.09
CA LYS A 182 -3.64 -11.04 -0.31
C LYS A 182 -4.16 -9.62 -0.05
N ARG A 183 -5.33 -9.30 -0.60
CA ARG A 183 -5.96 -7.97 -0.45
C ARG A 183 -6.26 -7.58 1.00
N TYR A 184 -6.27 -8.53 1.93
CA TYR A 184 -6.60 -8.34 3.35
C TYR A 184 -5.42 -8.60 4.31
N GLY A 185 -4.23 -8.90 3.78
CA GLY A 185 -3.03 -9.22 4.57
C GLY A 185 -2.07 -10.15 3.82
N VAL A 186 -1.07 -10.68 4.51
CA VAL A 186 -0.05 -11.56 3.93
C VAL A 186 -0.22 -12.96 4.51
N LEU A 187 -0.32 -13.97 3.65
CA LEU A 187 -0.24 -15.37 4.06
C LEU A 187 1.24 -15.77 4.16
N VAL A 188 1.59 -16.32 5.32
CA VAL A 188 2.90 -16.90 5.61
C VAL A 188 2.66 -18.41 5.74
N GLU A 189 3.12 -19.16 4.74
CA GLU A 189 2.98 -20.61 4.70
C GLU A 189 4.22 -21.26 5.28
N LEU A 190 4.05 -21.99 6.38
CA LEU A 190 5.11 -22.75 7.05
C LEU A 190 4.98 -24.24 6.70
N HIS A 191 6.02 -25.03 6.98
CA HIS A 191 5.87 -26.50 6.91
C HIS A 191 4.79 -27.04 7.84
N THR A 192 4.50 -26.36 8.95
CA THR A 192 3.56 -26.76 9.99
C THR A 192 2.15 -26.19 9.81
N GLY A 193 1.95 -25.26 8.88
CA GLY A 193 0.64 -24.66 8.60
C GLY A 193 0.72 -23.24 8.05
N THR A 194 -0.44 -22.66 7.75
CA THR A 194 -0.54 -21.33 7.12
C THR A 194 -1.10 -20.31 8.09
N TYR A 195 -0.49 -19.12 8.09
CA TYR A 195 -0.83 -18.02 8.98
C TYR A 195 -1.10 -16.75 8.18
N LEU A 196 -2.21 -16.07 8.47
CA LEU A 196 -2.56 -14.79 7.88
C LEU A 196 -2.17 -13.64 8.81
N PHE A 197 -1.22 -12.83 8.35
CA PHE A 197 -0.74 -11.61 9.00
C PHE A 197 -1.55 -10.41 8.50
N ARG A 198 -2.24 -9.73 9.41
CA ARG A 198 -3.03 -8.54 9.12
C ARG A 198 -2.56 -7.36 9.96
N GLY A 199 -1.60 -6.60 9.42
CA GLY A 199 -1.20 -5.32 9.97
C GLY A 199 -2.07 -4.17 9.47
N LYS A 200 -1.81 -2.96 10.00
CA LYS A 200 -2.42 -1.71 9.50
C LYS A 200 -2.13 -1.54 8.00
N ASN A 201 -0.86 -1.64 7.63
CA ASN A 201 -0.43 -1.73 6.24
C ASN A 201 -0.37 -3.19 5.80
N ARG A 202 -1.19 -3.53 4.81
CA ARG A 202 -1.50 -4.92 4.43
C ARG A 202 -0.32 -5.64 3.80
N LEU A 203 0.62 -4.91 3.21
CA LEU A 203 1.79 -5.47 2.51
C LEU A 203 3.08 -5.33 3.31
N LEU A 204 3.04 -4.68 4.49
CA LEU A 204 4.27 -4.43 5.24
C LEU A 204 4.96 -5.72 5.66
N THR A 205 4.23 -6.73 6.14
CA THR A 205 4.82 -8.03 6.47
C THR A 205 5.55 -8.65 5.28
N TYR A 206 5.03 -8.50 4.06
CA TYR A 206 5.68 -8.98 2.84
C TYR A 206 7.02 -8.27 2.62
N VAL A 207 7.05 -6.94 2.71
CA VAL A 207 8.28 -6.14 2.54
C VAL A 207 9.31 -6.47 3.63
N LEU A 208 8.88 -6.62 4.87
CA LEU A 208 9.80 -6.96 5.97
C LEU A 208 10.40 -8.35 5.76
N ILE A 209 9.61 -9.36 5.35
CA ILE A 209 10.14 -10.70 5.05
C ILE A 209 11.05 -10.68 3.81
N GLN A 210 10.68 -9.95 2.75
CA GLN A 210 11.50 -9.77 1.55
C GLN A 210 12.92 -9.31 1.92
N ARG A 211 13.03 -8.40 2.89
CA ARG A 211 14.33 -7.88 3.33
C ARG A 211 15.12 -8.83 4.22
N MET A 212 14.44 -9.56 5.08
CA MET A 212 15.11 -10.44 6.04
C MET A 212 15.43 -11.82 5.47
N VAL A 213 14.74 -12.22 4.38
CA VAL A 213 14.91 -13.53 3.74
C VAL A 213 15.06 -13.38 2.22
N PRO A 214 16.22 -12.91 1.73
CA PRO A 214 16.43 -12.69 0.29
C PRO A 214 16.26 -13.96 -0.56
N GLU A 215 16.53 -15.13 0.01
CA GLU A 215 16.42 -16.45 -0.65
C GLU A 215 14.99 -16.77 -1.14
N LEU A 216 13.96 -16.13 -0.56
CA LEU A 216 12.58 -16.27 -1.02
C LEU A 216 12.30 -15.52 -2.33
N ASN A 217 13.24 -14.73 -2.84
CA ASN A 217 13.14 -13.94 -4.07
C ASN A 217 11.83 -13.12 -4.15
N LEU A 218 11.40 -12.57 -3.01
CA LEU A 218 10.20 -11.75 -2.94
C LEU A 218 10.49 -10.38 -3.57
N ASN A 219 9.55 -9.86 -4.34
CA ASN A 219 9.62 -8.52 -4.89
C ASN A 219 8.24 -7.85 -4.89
N ILE A 220 8.04 -6.89 -4.00
CA ILE A 220 6.78 -6.14 -3.93
C ILE A 220 6.42 -5.44 -5.25
N ALA A 221 7.42 -4.99 -6.02
CA ALA A 221 7.19 -4.32 -7.30
C ALA A 221 6.64 -5.26 -8.38
N GLU A 222 6.83 -6.58 -8.22
CA GLU A 222 6.35 -7.62 -9.14
C GLU A 222 4.98 -8.18 -8.73
N ILE A 223 4.35 -7.66 -7.68
CA ILE A 223 2.99 -8.06 -7.31
C ILE A 223 2.01 -7.57 -8.38
N ASP A 224 1.36 -8.52 -9.04
CA ASP A 224 0.33 -8.24 -10.03
C ASP A 224 -0.76 -7.32 -9.48
N ASN A 225 -1.06 -6.26 -10.24
CA ASN A 225 -2.06 -5.25 -9.88
C ASN A 225 -1.83 -4.66 -8.47
N LEU A 226 -0.59 -4.41 -8.07
CA LEU A 226 -0.22 -3.85 -6.77
C LEU A 226 -1.08 -2.65 -6.34
N TYR A 227 -1.47 -1.78 -7.28
CA TYR A 227 -2.34 -0.63 -6.99
C TYR A 227 -3.69 -1.03 -6.37
N ASP A 228 -4.25 -2.19 -6.74
CA ASP A 228 -5.53 -2.70 -6.23
C ASP A 228 -5.51 -2.98 -4.73
N TYR A 229 -4.34 -3.27 -4.17
CA TYR A 229 -4.19 -3.53 -2.75
C TYR A 229 -4.51 -2.28 -1.93
N PHE A 230 -4.36 -1.10 -2.55
CA PHE A 230 -4.67 0.20 -1.97
C PHE A 230 -6.02 0.74 -2.44
N ASP A 231 -6.43 0.47 -3.69
CA ASP A 231 -7.62 1.07 -4.29
C ASP A 231 -8.63 0.05 -4.86
N PHE A 232 -8.98 -0.94 -4.05
CA PHE A 232 -9.91 -2.02 -4.42
C PHE A 232 -11.24 -1.54 -5.02
N ALA A 233 -11.84 -0.48 -4.45
CA ALA A 233 -13.16 0.00 -4.86
C ALA A 233 -13.16 0.64 -6.26
N ASN A 234 -12.05 1.28 -6.65
CA ASN A 234 -11.95 1.87 -7.98
C ASN A 234 -11.77 0.84 -9.09
N ASN A 235 -11.29 -0.36 -8.79
CA ASN A 235 -11.12 -1.38 -9.81
C ASN A 235 -12.45 -1.94 -10.33
N PHE A 236 -13.50 -1.83 -9.52
CA PHE A 236 -14.87 -2.08 -9.97
C PHE A 236 -15.40 -0.92 -10.82
N LEU A 237 -15.14 0.33 -10.40
CA LEU A 237 -15.60 1.54 -11.10
C LEU A 237 -14.88 1.80 -12.43
N SER A 238 -13.61 1.38 -12.58
CA SER A 238 -12.83 1.52 -13.81
C SER A 238 -13.29 0.59 -14.94
N ARG A 239 -14.06 -0.46 -14.63
CA ARG A 239 -14.70 -1.31 -15.64
C ARG A 239 -15.99 -0.70 -16.20
N ILE A 240 -16.52 0.32 -15.53
CA ILE A 240 -17.82 0.95 -15.84
C ILE A 240 -17.61 2.34 -16.51
N ASN A 241 -16.42 2.95 -16.36
CA ASN A 241 -16.07 4.31 -16.82
C ASN A 241 -14.88 4.32 -17.79
#